data_AF-A0A7S3L1I2-F1
#
_entry.id   AF-A0A7S3L1I2-F1
#
_cell.length_a   1.000
_cell.length_b   1.000
_cell.length_c   1.000
_cell.angle_alpha   90.00
_cell.angle_beta   90.00
_cell.angle_gamma   90.00
#
_symmetry.space_group_name_H-M   'P 1'
#
loop_
_entity.id
_entity.type
_entity.pdbx_description
1 polymer ?
#
loop_
_entity_poly.entity_id
_entity_poly.type
_entity_poly.pdbx_seq_one_letter_code
_entity_poly.pdbx_strand_id
1 'polypeptide(L)'
;ASIFAKTIKARSHKTIHVLVSCCKPTSARTIGQTNATMDSAMKTRKRSQNFSIGLCLLAVAMCFSLHVSTITYQDSPMEEPQPRREVKAPRPLCQTVEEYTQGEWVRNTSINTYPYLSGDDYEWGPMCMEMQNRYLMDGTVPDFLTYQWKPQTCDLLPFSKEHFCKVLDGKTIGTIGDSIMQQLAHSFMGIFHGKIDDASFVFGEPDWFEGVPYYSKLRVPLCREFPQYSNVTLLFYRWNKYQPDKTSRQVLGEIAEASDYLILNWGVHYLPWLDMDVATQDFIKVLQESWGDKKTERIFWRSTIVAHEQCQNATSPEKPSGGHFDTNQNPDYNTNEILLQDEYIVRPRFLESTLSNVTFLRVEPSTMLRKDGHRVIGRKGTEDCLHYCEPGPVDSWVELFYHHVAALNI
;
A
#
# COMPACT_ATOMS: atom_id res chain seq x y z
N ALA A 1 54.26 -15.34 -1.64
CA ALA A 1 55.47 -14.66 -2.15
C ALA A 1 55.44 -14.66 -3.68
N SER A 2 56.12 -13.70 -4.34
CA SER A 2 56.12 -13.49 -5.81
C SER A 2 54.73 -13.21 -6.42
N ILE A 3 54.36 -11.98 -6.76
CA ILE A 3 54.86 -11.13 -7.87
C ILE A 3 54.52 -11.71 -9.24
N PHE A 4 53.67 -10.98 -9.98
CA PHE A 4 53.68 -10.96 -11.45
C PHE A 4 53.71 -9.50 -11.91
N ALA A 5 54.79 -9.10 -12.58
CA ALA A 5 54.97 -7.73 -13.05
C ALA A 5 54.17 -7.49 -14.35
N LYS A 6 53.59 -6.29 -14.51
CA LYS A 6 53.11 -5.78 -15.80
C LYS A 6 54.03 -4.67 -16.30
N THR A 7 54.62 -4.90 -17.47
CA THR A 7 55.58 -3.99 -18.10
C THR A 7 54.91 -2.72 -18.64
N ILE A 8 55.55 -1.58 -18.44
CA ILE A 8 55.10 -0.28 -18.95
C ILE A 8 55.34 -0.17 -20.47
N LYS A 9 54.36 0.36 -21.21
CA LYS A 9 54.57 1.07 -22.49
C LYS A 9 53.67 2.30 -22.52
N ALA A 10 54.11 3.36 -23.22
CA ALA A 10 53.66 4.72 -22.98
C ALA A 10 53.21 5.47 -24.26
N ARG A 11 52.60 6.64 -24.04
CA ARG A 11 52.05 7.61 -25.02
C ARG A 11 50.71 7.17 -25.66
N SER A 12 49.83 8.09 -26.04
CA SER A 12 49.98 9.54 -26.24
C SER A 12 48.80 10.37 -25.69
N HIS A 13 49.01 11.67 -25.47
CA HIS A 13 47.94 12.62 -25.17
C HIS A 13 47.07 12.88 -26.41
N LYS A 14 45.77 13.13 -26.20
CA LYS A 14 44.93 13.86 -27.16
C LYS A 14 44.22 15.01 -26.45
N THR A 15 44.51 16.23 -26.88
CA THR A 15 43.72 17.42 -26.55
C THR A 15 42.46 17.42 -27.39
N ILE A 16 41.31 17.75 -26.80
CA ILE A 16 40.07 18.06 -27.55
C ILE A 16 39.60 19.45 -27.12
N HIS A 17 39.55 20.37 -28.07
CA HIS A 17 38.91 21.67 -27.88
C HIS A 17 37.41 21.51 -28.08
N VAL A 18 36.60 22.05 -27.17
CA VAL A 18 35.16 22.20 -27.36
C VAL A 18 34.88 23.59 -27.92
N LEU A 19 34.29 23.64 -29.11
CA LEU A 19 33.85 24.89 -29.76
C LEU A 19 32.54 25.38 -29.13
N VAL A 20 32.54 26.60 -28.61
CA VAL A 20 31.31 27.31 -28.22
C VAL A 20 30.70 27.94 -29.47
N SER A 21 29.53 27.47 -29.88
CA SER A 21 28.78 28.07 -31.00
C SER A 21 27.88 29.21 -30.50
N CYS A 22 27.92 30.36 -31.17
CA CYS A 22 27.10 31.52 -30.84
C CYS A 22 25.97 31.72 -31.88
N CYS A 23 24.72 31.74 -31.42
CA CYS A 23 23.61 32.34 -32.17
C CYS A 23 23.22 33.69 -31.54
N LYS A 24 23.10 34.73 -32.37
CA LYS A 24 22.65 36.07 -31.97
C LYS A 24 21.14 36.24 -32.22
N PRO A 25 20.39 36.93 -31.35
CA PRO A 25 19.11 37.51 -31.72
C PRO A 25 19.31 38.82 -32.51
N THR A 26 18.40 39.13 -33.44
CA THR A 26 18.47 40.34 -34.29
C THR A 26 17.27 41.27 -34.10
N SER A 27 17.55 42.49 -33.63
CA SER A 27 16.90 43.80 -33.95
C SER A 27 15.36 43.92 -34.05
N ALA A 28 14.81 44.92 -33.37
CA ALA A 28 13.38 45.26 -33.37
C ALA A 28 13.00 46.50 -34.21
N ARG A 29 11.71 46.62 -34.55
CA ARG A 29 10.91 47.87 -34.66
C ARG A 29 9.42 47.56 -34.88
N THR A 30 8.41 48.43 -34.77
CA THR A 30 7.90 49.41 -33.75
C THR A 30 6.60 50.03 -34.35
N ILE A 31 5.77 50.74 -33.55
CA ILE A 31 4.66 51.67 -33.92
C ILE A 31 3.23 51.06 -33.91
N GLY A 32 2.27 51.82 -33.32
CA GLY A 32 0.82 51.50 -33.29
C GLY A 32 0.14 51.74 -31.93
N GLN A 33 0.26 52.93 -31.32
CA GLN A 33 -0.86 53.89 -31.17
C GLN A 33 -2.17 53.31 -30.57
N THR A 34 -2.36 53.42 -29.25
CA THR A 34 -3.09 54.49 -28.51
C THR A 34 -4.59 54.30 -28.38
N ASN A 35 -5.06 54.22 -27.12
CA ASN A 35 -6.10 55.12 -26.63
C ASN A 35 -5.95 55.30 -25.11
N ALA A 36 -6.49 56.40 -24.58
CA ALA A 36 -6.33 56.77 -23.17
C ALA A 36 -7.62 57.38 -22.61
N THR A 37 -7.90 57.12 -21.34
CA THR A 37 -8.75 57.95 -20.48
C THR A 37 -8.12 58.00 -19.09
N MET A 38 -7.93 59.22 -18.59
CA MET A 38 -7.58 59.50 -17.20
C MET A 38 -8.84 59.91 -16.43
N ASP A 39 -8.90 59.59 -15.14
CA ASP A 39 -8.82 60.61 -14.07
C ASP A 39 -8.75 59.90 -12.69
N SER A 40 -7.82 60.24 -11.79
CA SER A 40 -7.75 61.43 -10.90
C SER A 40 -8.55 61.22 -9.61
N ALA A 41 -8.12 61.59 -8.40
CA ALA A 41 -6.98 62.38 -7.92
C ALA A 41 -6.32 61.66 -6.70
N MET A 42 -5.01 61.63 -6.45
CA MET A 42 -4.04 62.72 -6.24
C MET A 42 -4.34 63.63 -5.02
N LYS A 43 -3.49 63.58 -3.97
CA LYS A 43 -2.87 64.79 -3.33
C LYS A 43 -1.92 64.55 -2.13
N THR A 44 -0.63 64.89 -2.36
CA THR A 44 0.30 65.62 -1.43
C THR A 44 0.83 64.93 -0.16
N ARG A 45 1.99 65.32 0.42
CA ARG A 45 2.95 66.45 0.25
C ARG A 45 4.38 65.93 -0.06
N LYS A 46 5.27 66.59 -0.85
CA LYS A 46 6.08 67.83 -0.62
C LYS A 46 6.91 67.77 0.69
N ARG A 47 8.18 68.22 0.82
CA ARG A 47 9.25 68.87 -0.01
C ARG A 47 10.57 68.78 0.83
N SER A 48 11.85 69.00 0.45
CA SER A 48 12.73 69.16 -0.75
C SER A 48 14.18 68.94 -0.24
N GLN A 49 15.14 68.32 -0.94
CA GLN A 49 15.92 68.78 -2.12
C GLN A 49 16.86 69.99 -1.87
N ASN A 50 18.15 69.83 -2.27
CA ASN A 50 19.25 70.82 -2.47
C ASN A 50 20.30 71.05 -1.36
N PHE A 51 21.54 70.57 -1.60
CA PHE A 51 22.85 71.29 -1.67
C PHE A 51 23.97 70.21 -1.60
N SER A 52 24.80 69.92 -2.61
CA SER A 52 25.67 70.72 -3.50
C SER A 52 27.10 70.89 -2.97
N ILE A 53 28.01 70.09 -3.54
CA ILE A 53 29.45 70.34 -3.80
C ILE A 53 30.32 70.78 -2.60
N GLY A 54 31.12 69.84 -2.08
CA GLY A 54 32.24 70.08 -1.17
C GLY A 54 33.54 69.44 -1.70
N LEU A 55 34.61 70.23 -1.77
CA LEU A 55 35.95 69.93 -2.29
C LEU A 55 36.45 68.55 -1.78
N CYS A 56 36.96 67.62 -2.60
CA CYS A 56 37.92 67.75 -3.71
C CYS A 56 39.31 68.30 -3.32
N LEU A 57 39.64 68.32 -2.03
CA LEU A 57 41.00 68.55 -1.51
C LEU A 57 41.31 67.57 -0.36
N LEU A 58 41.83 66.38 -0.69
CA LEU A 58 42.51 65.46 0.24
C LEU A 58 43.14 64.22 -0.46
N ALA A 59 42.76 63.96 -1.72
CA ALA A 59 43.39 62.91 -2.54
C ALA A 59 44.83 63.30 -2.95
N VAL A 60 45.80 62.92 -2.10
CA VAL A 60 47.24 62.67 -2.37
C VAL A 60 47.94 62.24 -1.06
N ALA A 61 47.47 62.75 0.09
CA ALA A 61 48.19 62.68 1.37
C ALA A 61 47.91 61.41 2.22
N MET A 62 47.99 60.20 1.63
CA MET A 62 48.24 58.98 2.44
C MET A 62 48.77 57.74 1.68
N CYS A 63 49.35 57.90 0.48
CA CYS A 63 50.06 56.82 -0.19
C CYS A 63 51.46 56.58 0.41
N PHE A 64 51.57 56.10 1.66
CA PHE A 64 52.72 55.32 2.19
C PHE A 64 52.47 54.85 3.65
N SER A 65 51.61 53.86 3.82
CA SER A 65 51.44 53.14 5.11
C SER A 65 51.02 51.69 4.88
N LEU A 66 51.98 50.85 4.50
CA LEU A 66 51.81 49.41 4.27
C LEU A 66 51.32 48.69 5.54
N HIS A 67 50.00 48.59 5.69
CA HIS A 67 49.41 47.61 6.60
C HIS A 67 49.57 46.23 5.98
N VAL A 68 50.63 45.53 6.41
CA VAL A 68 50.77 44.09 6.18
C VAL A 68 49.77 43.38 7.07
N SER A 69 48.51 43.35 6.64
CA SER A 69 47.49 42.48 7.22
C SER A 69 47.90 41.04 6.93
N THR A 70 48.55 40.39 7.89
CA THR A 70 48.84 38.96 7.85
C THR A 70 47.51 38.22 7.86
N ILE A 71 47.01 37.85 6.69
CA ILE A 71 45.89 36.93 6.57
C ILE A 71 46.37 35.58 7.10
N THR A 72 46.03 35.29 8.35
CA THR A 72 46.13 33.94 8.90
C THR A 72 45.11 33.10 8.15
N TYR A 73 45.57 32.41 7.10
CA TYR A 73 44.75 31.44 6.38
C TYR A 73 44.49 30.28 7.34
N GLN A 74 43.35 30.36 8.01
CA GLN A 74 42.91 29.35 8.96
C GLN A 74 42.30 28.23 8.13
N ASP A 75 43.10 27.18 7.86
CA ASP A 75 42.65 25.99 7.15
C ASP A 75 41.34 25.50 7.77
N SER A 76 40.26 25.61 7.02
CA SER A 76 39.02 24.91 7.36
C SER A 76 39.35 23.42 7.29
N PRO A 77 39.02 22.62 8.33
CA PRO A 77 39.20 21.18 8.23
C PRO A 77 38.59 20.68 6.94
N MET A 78 39.35 19.91 6.15
CA MET A 78 38.77 19.19 5.02
C MET A 78 37.67 18.30 5.59
N GLU A 79 36.42 18.63 5.29
CA GLU A 79 35.28 17.80 5.70
C GLU A 79 35.51 16.40 5.13
N GLU A 80 35.64 15.41 6.02
CA GLU A 80 35.94 14.05 5.63
C GLU A 80 34.85 13.59 4.66
N PRO A 81 35.22 13.09 3.45
CA PRO A 81 34.25 12.91 2.38
C PRO A 81 33.18 11.91 2.79
N GLN A 82 32.00 12.45 3.17
CA GLN A 82 30.81 11.75 3.64
C GLN A 82 30.69 10.40 2.94
N PRO A 83 30.71 9.26 3.68
CA PRO A 83 30.84 7.94 3.09
C PRO A 83 29.76 7.76 2.05
N ARG A 84 30.17 7.70 0.77
CA ARG A 84 29.31 7.82 -0.40
C ARG A 84 28.19 6.79 -0.30
N ARG A 85 27.02 7.22 0.17
CA ARG A 85 25.90 6.34 0.54
C ARG A 85 25.67 5.34 -0.57
N GLU A 86 25.97 4.07 -0.30
CA GLU A 86 25.87 3.03 -1.31
C GLU A 86 24.41 2.94 -1.77
N VAL A 87 24.17 3.42 -2.99
CA VAL A 87 22.92 3.17 -3.70
C VAL A 87 22.96 1.71 -4.09
N LYS A 88 22.57 0.84 -3.15
CA LYS A 88 22.34 -0.58 -3.42
C LYS A 88 21.46 -0.68 -4.66
N ALA A 89 21.86 -1.52 -5.61
CA ALA A 89 21.06 -1.75 -6.80
C ALA A 89 19.63 -2.15 -6.38
N PRO A 90 18.58 -1.64 -7.05
CA PRO A 90 17.22 -2.03 -6.74
C PRO A 90 17.08 -3.56 -6.87
N ARG A 91 16.41 -4.18 -5.91
CA ARG A 91 16.15 -5.62 -5.93
C ARG A 91 15.14 -5.94 -7.04
N PRO A 92 15.15 -7.18 -7.57
CA PRO A 92 14.09 -7.61 -8.48
C PRO A 92 12.74 -7.55 -7.76
N LEU A 93 11.66 -7.28 -8.51
CA LEU A 93 10.32 -7.50 -7.99
C LEU A 93 10.09 -8.99 -7.77
N CYS A 94 9.40 -9.37 -6.70
CA CYS A 94 9.04 -10.77 -6.47
C CYS A 94 8.26 -11.34 -7.67
N GLN A 95 8.47 -12.60 -8.00
CA GLN A 95 7.85 -13.30 -9.13
C GLN A 95 7.06 -14.53 -8.68
N THR A 96 7.49 -15.22 -7.62
CA THR A 96 6.79 -16.41 -7.09
C THR A 96 6.20 -16.20 -5.69
N VAL A 97 5.32 -17.13 -5.31
CA VAL A 97 4.71 -17.19 -3.97
C VAL A 97 5.76 -17.38 -2.88
N GLU A 98 6.72 -18.26 -3.11
CA GLU A 98 7.81 -18.58 -2.20
C GLU A 98 8.74 -17.38 -1.97
N GLU A 99 8.96 -16.55 -3.00
CA GLU A 99 9.77 -15.35 -2.90
C GLU A 99 9.12 -14.27 -2.03
N TYR A 100 7.82 -13.98 -2.19
CA TYR A 100 7.17 -12.93 -1.39
C TYR A 100 6.78 -13.37 0.03
N THR A 101 6.59 -14.68 0.26
CA THR A 101 6.23 -15.24 1.58
C THR A 101 7.41 -15.44 2.52
N GLN A 102 8.65 -15.51 2.02
CA GLN A 102 9.85 -15.57 2.84
C GLN A 102 10.35 -14.15 3.14
N GLY A 103 10.10 -13.64 4.35
CA GLY A 103 10.38 -12.25 4.72
C GLY A 103 10.46 -12.00 6.22
N GLU A 104 10.53 -10.73 6.61
CA GLU A 104 10.34 -10.24 7.97
C GLU A 104 9.56 -8.92 7.99
N TRP A 105 8.93 -8.59 9.12
CA TRP A 105 8.33 -7.27 9.34
C TRP A 105 9.36 -6.29 9.88
N VAL A 106 9.79 -5.36 9.05
CA VAL A 106 10.76 -4.33 9.41
C VAL A 106 10.05 -3.06 9.83
N ARG A 107 10.41 -2.51 10.99
CA ARG A 107 9.93 -1.21 11.45
C ARG A 107 10.45 -0.10 10.54
N ASN A 108 9.55 0.62 9.90
CA ASN A 108 9.80 1.76 9.03
C ASN A 108 9.31 3.05 9.71
N THR A 109 10.21 3.73 10.43
CA THR A 109 9.95 5.01 11.11
C THR A 109 9.67 6.19 10.16
N SER A 110 9.65 5.96 8.84
CA SER A 110 9.16 6.94 7.86
C SER A 110 7.63 6.94 7.74
N ILE A 111 6.94 5.91 8.28
CA ILE A 111 5.48 5.86 8.33
C ILE A 111 5.01 6.76 9.48
N ASN A 112 4.48 7.94 9.13
CA ASN A 112 4.04 8.98 10.07
C ASN A 112 2.60 9.47 9.79
N THR A 113 1.83 8.69 9.02
CA THR A 113 0.43 8.96 8.68
C THR A 113 -0.45 7.78 9.06
N TYR A 114 -1.59 8.03 9.69
CA TYR A 114 -2.64 7.02 9.86
C TYR A 114 -3.35 6.81 8.49
N PRO A 115 -3.37 5.58 7.91
CA PRO A 115 -3.76 5.39 6.50
C PRO A 115 -5.19 5.84 6.13
N TYR A 116 -6.16 5.56 7.01
CA TYR A 116 -7.57 5.88 6.83
C TYR A 116 -8.30 5.83 8.19
N LEU A 117 -9.52 6.35 8.28
CA LEU A 117 -10.33 6.29 9.50
C LEU A 117 -11.34 5.12 9.50
N SER A 118 -11.63 4.55 10.67
CA SER A 118 -12.62 3.48 10.87
C SER A 118 -13.63 3.81 11.98
N GLY A 119 -14.77 3.11 11.96
CA GLY A 119 -15.82 3.21 12.98
C GLY A 119 -15.80 2.03 13.97
N ASP A 120 -16.96 1.72 14.53
CA ASP A 120 -17.22 0.42 15.17
C ASP A 120 -17.89 -0.50 14.14
N ASP A 121 -17.48 -1.77 14.05
CA ASP A 121 -18.27 -2.75 13.31
C ASP A 121 -19.48 -3.19 14.15
N TYR A 122 -20.69 -3.02 13.62
CA TYR A 122 -21.93 -3.31 14.34
C TYR A 122 -22.09 -4.79 14.76
N GLU A 123 -21.57 -5.75 13.98
CA GLU A 123 -21.61 -7.17 14.36
C GLU A 123 -20.44 -7.55 15.26
N TRP A 124 -19.28 -6.94 15.05
CA TRP A 124 -18.01 -7.46 15.52
C TRP A 124 -17.30 -6.63 16.60
N GLY A 125 -17.67 -5.37 16.80
CA GLY A 125 -17.08 -4.48 17.81
C GLY A 125 -16.01 -3.52 17.26
N PRO A 126 -15.24 -2.87 18.14
CA PRO A 126 -14.45 -1.70 17.79
C PRO A 126 -13.27 -1.99 16.87
N MET A 127 -13.12 -1.19 15.81
CA MET A 127 -12.03 -1.28 14.83
C MET A 127 -10.76 -0.55 15.34
N CYS A 128 -10.45 -0.69 16.63
CA CYS A 128 -9.37 -0.01 17.35
C CYS A 128 -9.52 1.53 17.48
N MET A 129 -10.76 2.02 17.57
CA MET A 129 -11.08 3.46 17.72
C MET A 129 -10.28 4.21 18.80
N GLU A 130 -9.87 3.57 19.90
CA GLU A 130 -9.06 4.23 20.94
C GLU A 130 -7.69 4.69 20.40
N MET A 131 -7.04 3.87 19.57
CA MET A 131 -5.74 4.18 18.98
C MET A 131 -5.87 5.27 17.89
N GLN A 132 -6.96 5.21 17.12
CA GLN A 132 -7.36 6.29 16.20
C GLN A 132 -7.59 7.61 16.92
N ASN A 133 -8.33 7.59 18.03
CA ASN A 133 -8.63 8.79 18.82
C ASN A 133 -7.35 9.40 19.41
N ARG A 134 -6.36 8.60 19.82
CA ARG A 134 -5.04 9.11 20.21
C ARG A 134 -4.33 9.82 19.05
N TYR A 135 -4.23 9.18 17.87
CA TYR A 135 -3.67 9.82 16.67
C TYR A 135 -4.39 11.14 16.31
N LEU A 136 -5.73 11.19 16.43
CA LEU A 136 -6.51 12.40 16.18
C LEU A 136 -6.30 13.52 17.22
N MET A 137 -5.76 13.21 18.40
CA MET A 137 -5.46 14.20 19.46
C MET A 137 -4.04 14.75 19.38
N ASP A 138 -3.04 13.91 19.12
CA ASP A 138 -1.61 14.30 19.20
C ASP A 138 -0.74 13.95 17.97
N GLY A 139 -1.30 13.26 16.98
CA GLY A 139 -0.59 12.83 15.76
C GLY A 139 0.27 11.57 15.93
N THR A 140 0.27 10.91 17.08
CA THR A 140 1.07 9.69 17.32
C THR A 140 0.49 8.52 16.54
N VAL A 141 1.21 8.06 15.52
CA VAL A 141 0.89 6.81 14.82
C VAL A 141 1.17 5.63 15.74
N PRO A 142 0.19 4.71 15.95
CA PRO A 142 0.41 3.50 16.75
C PRO A 142 1.56 2.63 16.25
N ASP A 143 2.36 2.09 17.16
CA ASP A 143 3.58 1.32 16.87
C ASP A 143 3.38 0.21 15.83
N PHE A 144 2.28 -0.54 15.91
CA PHE A 144 1.97 -1.65 15.01
C PHE A 144 1.76 -1.21 13.55
N LEU A 145 1.35 0.03 13.29
CA LEU A 145 1.23 0.59 11.94
C LEU A 145 2.59 1.00 11.34
N THR A 146 3.65 1.08 12.15
CA THR A 146 4.99 1.44 11.67
C THR A 146 5.78 0.28 11.06
N TYR A 147 5.18 -0.91 10.91
CA TYR A 147 5.85 -2.10 10.36
C TYR A 147 5.48 -2.33 8.89
N GLN A 148 6.49 -2.57 8.06
CA GLN A 148 6.33 -2.94 6.65
C GLN A 148 6.90 -4.35 6.39
N TRP A 149 6.19 -5.17 5.62
CA TRP A 149 6.70 -6.47 5.18
C TRP A 149 7.88 -6.32 4.22
N LYS A 150 8.95 -7.10 4.44
CA LYS A 150 10.14 -7.16 3.58
C LYS A 150 10.45 -8.61 3.26
N PRO A 151 10.18 -9.07 2.02
CA PRO A 151 10.69 -10.36 1.55
C PRO A 151 12.23 -10.40 1.60
N GLN A 152 12.84 -11.59 1.63
CA GLN A 152 14.28 -11.72 1.85
C GLN A 152 15.09 -11.42 0.59
N THR A 153 14.64 -11.86 -0.59
CA THR A 153 15.38 -11.80 -1.86
C THR A 153 14.91 -10.69 -2.82
N CYS A 154 13.62 -10.38 -2.80
CA CYS A 154 12.92 -9.52 -3.76
C CYS A 154 12.17 -8.37 -3.07
N ASP A 155 11.75 -7.35 -3.84
CA ASP A 155 10.87 -6.29 -3.35
C ASP A 155 9.43 -6.50 -3.86
N LEU A 156 8.42 -6.16 -3.05
CA LEU A 156 7.06 -5.99 -3.54
C LEU A 156 6.95 -4.72 -4.38
N LEU A 157 6.00 -4.68 -5.33
CA LEU A 157 5.74 -3.48 -6.12
C LEU A 157 5.26 -2.35 -5.19
N PRO A 158 5.94 -1.18 -5.11
CA PRO A 158 5.53 -0.10 -4.22
C PRO A 158 4.11 0.38 -4.50
N PHE A 159 3.29 0.43 -3.45
CA PHE A 159 1.88 0.76 -3.56
C PHE A 159 1.64 2.18 -4.07
N SER A 160 0.70 2.34 -4.98
CA SER A 160 0.30 3.62 -5.55
C SER A 160 -1.17 3.56 -5.94
N LYS A 161 -2.02 4.38 -5.30
CA LYS A 161 -3.47 4.39 -5.56
C LYS A 161 -3.79 4.70 -7.02
N GLU A 162 -3.15 5.71 -7.60
CA GLU A 162 -3.38 6.10 -9.01
C GLU A 162 -3.00 4.96 -9.97
N HIS A 163 -1.84 4.34 -9.77
CA HIS A 163 -1.39 3.25 -10.63
C HIS A 163 -2.29 2.02 -10.47
N PHE A 164 -2.73 1.72 -9.26
CA PHE A 164 -3.63 0.61 -9.01
C PHE A 164 -5.01 0.86 -9.62
N CYS A 165 -5.58 2.06 -9.48
CA CYS A 165 -6.80 2.45 -10.18
C CYS A 165 -6.65 2.34 -11.70
N LYS A 166 -5.53 2.76 -12.27
CA LYS A 166 -5.24 2.61 -13.70
C LYS A 166 -5.20 1.14 -14.16
N VAL A 167 -4.66 0.24 -13.35
CA VAL A 167 -4.63 -1.21 -13.62
C VAL A 167 -6.04 -1.83 -13.50
N LEU A 168 -6.86 -1.30 -12.60
CA LEU A 168 -8.24 -1.75 -12.36
C LEU A 168 -9.30 -1.05 -13.22
N ASP A 169 -8.97 -0.08 -14.08
CA ASP A 169 -10.01 0.72 -14.75
C ASP A 169 -10.88 -0.14 -15.67
N GLY A 170 -12.19 -0.08 -15.46
CA GLY A 170 -13.18 -0.95 -16.10
C GLY A 170 -13.37 -2.31 -15.43
N LYS A 171 -12.76 -2.58 -14.26
CA LYS A 171 -12.82 -3.88 -13.57
C LYS A 171 -13.75 -3.88 -12.35
N THR A 172 -14.33 -5.06 -12.10
CA THR A 172 -15.00 -5.42 -10.86
C THR A 172 -14.15 -6.42 -10.07
N ILE A 173 -13.83 -6.08 -8.82
CA ILE A 173 -13.26 -7.00 -7.82
C ILE A 173 -14.41 -7.55 -6.99
N GLY A 174 -14.61 -8.86 -6.99
CA GLY A 174 -15.47 -9.53 -6.02
C GLY A 174 -14.64 -10.10 -4.87
N THR A 175 -15.16 -10.02 -3.65
CA THR A 175 -14.60 -10.72 -2.49
C THR A 175 -15.70 -11.57 -1.83
N ILE A 176 -15.46 -12.88 -1.66
CA ILE A 176 -16.45 -13.80 -1.09
C ILE A 176 -15.80 -14.64 0.01
N GLY A 177 -16.42 -14.65 1.19
CA GLY A 177 -15.82 -15.34 2.34
C GLY A 177 -16.49 -15.12 3.70
N ASP A 178 -15.64 -15.09 4.73
CA ASP A 178 -15.98 -14.89 6.14
C ASP A 178 -15.82 -13.42 6.61
N SER A 179 -15.90 -13.17 7.92
CA SER A 179 -15.61 -11.84 8.51
C SER A 179 -14.16 -11.39 8.30
N ILE A 180 -13.24 -12.31 8.02
CA ILE A 180 -11.86 -11.99 7.65
C ILE A 180 -11.77 -11.53 6.19
N MET A 181 -12.65 -12.01 5.30
CA MET A 181 -12.81 -11.41 3.97
C MET A 181 -13.51 -10.04 4.03
N GLN A 182 -14.37 -9.82 5.03
CA GLN A 182 -14.95 -8.52 5.32
C GLN A 182 -13.86 -7.47 5.63
N GLN A 183 -12.85 -7.81 6.46
CA GLN A 183 -11.70 -6.94 6.71
C GLN A 183 -10.90 -6.61 5.43
N LEU A 184 -10.80 -7.52 4.46
CA LEU A 184 -10.16 -7.20 3.17
C LEU A 184 -10.98 -6.18 2.37
N ALA A 185 -12.30 -6.35 2.32
CA ALA A 185 -13.20 -5.40 1.66
C ALA A 185 -13.12 -4.01 2.32
N HIS A 186 -13.07 -3.97 3.65
CA HIS A 186 -12.85 -2.76 4.43
C HIS A 186 -11.49 -2.10 4.13
N SER A 187 -10.38 -2.85 4.10
CA SER A 187 -9.06 -2.28 3.75
C SER A 187 -9.05 -1.65 2.36
N PHE A 188 -9.72 -2.25 1.37
CA PHE A 188 -9.94 -1.59 0.06
C PHE A 188 -10.69 -0.26 0.22
N MET A 189 -11.80 -0.24 0.96
CA MET A 189 -12.62 0.97 1.18
C MET A 189 -11.81 2.06 1.90
N GLY A 190 -11.15 1.73 3.00
CA GLY A 190 -10.31 2.63 3.78
C GLY A 190 -9.18 3.23 2.94
N ILE A 191 -8.38 2.39 2.28
CA ILE A 191 -7.26 2.84 1.43
C ILE A 191 -7.74 3.78 0.31
N PHE A 192 -8.87 3.51 -0.34
CA PHE A 192 -9.33 4.31 -1.49
C PHE A 192 -10.21 5.51 -1.14
N HIS A 193 -11.00 5.47 -0.05
CA HIS A 193 -11.89 6.58 0.35
C HIS A 193 -11.33 7.41 1.51
N GLY A 194 -10.22 6.97 2.14
CA GLY A 194 -9.64 7.59 3.33
C GLY A 194 -10.40 7.30 4.62
N LYS A 195 -11.49 6.53 4.54
CA LYS A 195 -12.31 6.10 5.68
C LYS A 195 -13.21 4.91 5.33
N ILE A 196 -13.65 4.18 6.35
CA ILE A 196 -14.72 3.18 6.30
C ILE A 196 -15.97 3.81 6.91
N ASP A 197 -16.99 4.09 6.09
CA ASP A 197 -18.28 4.61 6.55
C ASP A 197 -19.27 3.46 6.78
N ASP A 198 -20.02 3.44 7.88
CA ASP A 198 -21.23 2.58 8.00
C ASP A 198 -22.18 2.81 6.81
N ALA A 199 -22.32 4.08 6.42
CA ALA A 199 -23.08 4.51 5.26
C ALA A 199 -22.50 4.05 3.90
N SER A 200 -21.43 3.24 3.87
CA SER A 200 -20.89 2.63 2.64
C SER A 200 -21.22 1.14 2.48
N PHE A 201 -21.54 0.41 3.56
CA PHE A 201 -22.44 -0.75 3.47
C PHE A 201 -23.81 -0.31 2.90
N VAL A 202 -24.19 0.93 3.25
CA VAL A 202 -25.18 1.84 2.61
C VAL A 202 -25.74 1.41 1.24
N PHE A 203 -24.85 1.27 0.25
CA PHE A 203 -25.19 1.30 -1.18
C PHE A 203 -25.54 -0.06 -1.79
N GLY A 204 -26.42 -0.81 -1.12
CA GLY A 204 -27.34 -1.70 -1.81
C GLY A 204 -28.51 -0.91 -2.41
N GLU A 205 -28.65 -0.92 -3.74
CA GLU A 205 -29.99 -0.73 -4.32
C GLU A 205 -30.90 -1.84 -3.73
N PRO A 206 -32.17 -1.55 -3.38
CA PRO A 206 -33.02 -2.52 -2.67
C PRO A 206 -33.13 -3.89 -3.37
N ASP A 207 -33.05 -3.87 -4.70
CA ASP A 207 -33.25 -5.01 -5.59
C ASP A 207 -31.97 -5.85 -5.80
N TRP A 208 -30.81 -5.39 -5.32
CA TRP A 208 -29.53 -6.11 -5.48
C TRP A 208 -29.47 -7.30 -4.49
N PHE A 209 -29.98 -8.44 -4.94
CA PHE A 209 -30.25 -9.67 -4.17
C PHE A 209 -31.34 -9.54 -3.10
N GLU A 210 -32.59 -9.79 -3.49
CA GLU A 210 -33.68 -10.06 -2.54
C GLU A 210 -33.31 -11.20 -1.58
N GLY A 211 -33.75 -11.11 -0.32
CA GLY A 211 -33.55 -12.15 0.69
C GLY A 211 -32.15 -12.26 1.30
N VAL A 212 -31.11 -11.64 0.73
CA VAL A 212 -29.76 -11.64 1.32
C VAL A 212 -29.68 -10.63 2.48
N PRO A 213 -29.22 -11.05 3.68
CA PRO A 213 -29.03 -10.15 4.81
C PRO A 213 -28.10 -8.99 4.47
N TYR A 214 -28.45 -7.80 4.95
CA TYR A 214 -27.84 -6.56 4.49
C TYR A 214 -26.34 -6.46 4.79
N TYR A 215 -25.93 -6.82 6.01
CA TYR A 215 -24.53 -6.89 6.47
C TYR A 215 -23.70 -7.95 5.72
N SER A 216 -24.33 -8.83 4.94
CA SER A 216 -23.65 -9.84 4.14
C SER A 216 -23.32 -9.39 2.72
N LYS A 217 -23.62 -8.15 2.29
CA LYS A 217 -23.36 -7.69 0.91
C LYS A 217 -22.87 -6.24 0.82
N LEU A 218 -22.09 -5.94 -0.21
CA LEU A 218 -21.51 -4.62 -0.48
C LEU A 218 -21.41 -4.36 -2.00
N ARG A 219 -21.59 -3.10 -2.42
CA ARG A 219 -21.16 -2.61 -3.73
C ARG A 219 -20.61 -1.19 -3.62
N VAL A 220 -19.29 -1.02 -3.80
CA VAL A 220 -18.60 0.26 -3.61
C VAL A 220 -17.69 0.60 -4.80
N PRO A 221 -17.85 1.77 -5.45
CA PRO A 221 -16.87 2.25 -6.42
C PRO A 221 -15.64 2.85 -5.72
N LEU A 222 -14.45 2.27 -5.95
CA LEU A 222 -13.23 2.62 -5.21
C LEU A 222 -12.59 3.92 -5.70
N CYS A 223 -12.27 3.99 -7.00
CA CYS A 223 -11.31 4.94 -7.56
C CYS A 223 -11.84 6.37 -7.84
N ARG A 224 -12.74 6.87 -6.98
CA ARG A 224 -13.32 8.23 -7.10
C ARG A 224 -12.30 9.38 -7.03
N GLU A 225 -11.14 9.14 -6.42
CA GLU A 225 -10.02 10.11 -6.34
C GLU A 225 -9.38 10.40 -7.72
N PHE A 226 -9.52 9.48 -8.69
CA PHE A 226 -8.88 9.57 -10.01
C PHE A 226 -9.94 9.47 -11.13
N PRO A 227 -10.58 10.60 -11.55
CA PRO A 227 -11.68 10.60 -12.51
C PRO A 227 -11.37 9.96 -13.87
N GLN A 228 -10.09 9.89 -14.25
CA GLN A 228 -9.60 9.24 -15.46
C GLN A 228 -9.55 7.70 -15.36
N TYR A 229 -9.64 7.13 -14.15
CA TYR A 229 -9.55 5.70 -13.82
C TYR A 229 -10.62 5.28 -12.80
N SER A 230 -11.78 5.96 -12.81
CA SER A 230 -12.76 5.82 -11.72
C SER A 230 -13.71 4.63 -11.85
N ASN A 231 -13.65 3.86 -12.94
CA ASN A 231 -14.59 2.77 -13.22
C ASN A 231 -14.15 1.46 -12.55
N VAL A 232 -14.01 1.48 -11.23
CA VAL A 232 -13.52 0.37 -10.41
C VAL A 232 -14.54 0.02 -9.34
N THR A 233 -15.16 -1.16 -9.43
CA THR A 233 -16.17 -1.62 -8.47
C THR A 233 -15.60 -2.69 -7.55
N LEU A 234 -15.81 -2.55 -6.23
CA LEU A 234 -15.68 -3.61 -5.24
C LEU A 234 -17.06 -4.19 -4.94
N LEU A 235 -17.18 -5.51 -4.97
CA LEU A 235 -18.28 -6.29 -4.41
C LEU A 235 -17.74 -7.09 -3.22
N PHE A 236 -18.53 -7.22 -2.15
CA PHE A 236 -18.29 -8.20 -1.10
C PHE A 236 -19.54 -9.02 -0.84
N TYR A 237 -19.39 -10.31 -0.57
CA TYR A 237 -20.45 -11.17 -0.06
C TYR A 237 -19.95 -12.12 1.03
N ARG A 238 -20.62 -12.09 2.19
CA ARG A 238 -20.37 -13.02 3.29
C ARG A 238 -21.15 -14.31 3.08
N TRP A 239 -20.44 -15.34 2.61
CA TRP A 239 -21.05 -16.59 2.15
C TRP A 239 -21.38 -17.54 3.31
N ASN A 240 -22.63 -18.03 3.32
CA ASN A 240 -23.08 -19.05 4.27
C ASN A 240 -22.62 -20.47 3.89
N LYS A 241 -21.32 -20.72 4.02
CA LYS A 241 -20.67 -22.01 3.71
C LYS A 241 -21.24 -23.23 4.48
N TYR A 242 -21.86 -23.03 5.64
CA TYR A 242 -22.43 -24.12 6.44
C TYR A 242 -23.77 -24.63 5.92
N GLN A 243 -24.52 -23.77 5.22
CA GLN A 243 -25.76 -24.13 4.54
C GLN A 243 -25.82 -23.36 3.21
N PRO A 244 -25.16 -23.87 2.15
CA PRO A 244 -25.24 -23.30 0.81
C PRO A 244 -26.63 -23.57 0.22
N ASP A 245 -27.65 -22.88 0.73
CA ASP A 245 -29.00 -22.92 0.21
C ASP A 245 -29.07 -22.36 -1.22
N LYS A 246 -30.23 -22.49 -1.87
CA LYS A 246 -30.39 -22.08 -3.27
C LYS A 246 -30.01 -20.60 -3.46
N THR A 247 -30.39 -19.74 -2.52
CA THR A 247 -30.08 -18.30 -2.53
C THR A 247 -28.58 -18.07 -2.41
N SER A 248 -27.91 -18.70 -1.44
CA SER A 248 -26.48 -18.54 -1.20
C SER A 248 -25.62 -19.02 -2.37
N ARG A 249 -26.03 -20.11 -3.03
CA ARG A 249 -25.39 -20.59 -4.27
C ARG A 249 -25.63 -19.65 -5.46
N GLN A 250 -26.83 -19.11 -5.60
CA GLN A 250 -27.16 -18.13 -6.64
C GLN A 250 -26.36 -16.83 -6.48
N VAL A 251 -26.29 -16.27 -5.27
CA VAL A 251 -25.57 -15.02 -4.96
C VAL A 251 -24.06 -15.17 -5.18
N LEU A 252 -23.50 -16.33 -4.78
CA LEU A 252 -22.13 -16.73 -5.11
C LEU A 252 -21.90 -16.69 -6.63
N GLY A 253 -22.80 -17.29 -7.41
CA GLY A 253 -22.72 -17.32 -8.87
C GLY A 253 -22.78 -15.94 -9.52
N GLU A 254 -23.79 -15.13 -9.20
CA GLU A 254 -23.98 -13.80 -9.80
C GLU A 254 -22.83 -12.82 -9.45
N ILE A 255 -22.26 -12.89 -8.24
CA ILE A 255 -21.08 -12.08 -7.88
C ILE A 255 -19.83 -12.59 -8.58
N ALA A 256 -19.68 -13.90 -8.75
CA ALA A 256 -18.58 -14.50 -9.50
C ALA A 256 -18.64 -14.11 -11.00
N GLU A 257 -19.82 -14.12 -11.62
CA GLU A 257 -20.06 -13.64 -12.99
C GLU A 257 -19.81 -12.12 -13.11
N ALA A 258 -20.29 -11.32 -12.16
CA ALA A 258 -20.06 -9.88 -12.16
C ALA A 258 -18.56 -9.51 -12.07
N SER A 259 -17.73 -10.38 -11.48
CA SER A 259 -16.33 -10.11 -11.17
C SER A 259 -15.35 -10.41 -12.31
N ASP A 260 -14.34 -9.56 -12.46
CA ASP A 260 -13.20 -9.75 -13.35
C ASP A 260 -11.99 -10.28 -12.57
N TYR A 261 -11.84 -9.88 -11.31
CA TYR A 261 -11.01 -10.57 -10.31
C TYR A 261 -11.90 -11.02 -9.15
N LEU A 262 -11.88 -12.32 -8.82
CA LEU A 262 -12.65 -12.86 -7.70
C LEU A 262 -11.71 -13.37 -6.60
N ILE A 263 -11.79 -12.78 -5.41
CA ILE A 263 -11.01 -13.17 -4.23
C ILE A 263 -11.90 -14.03 -3.31
N LEU A 264 -11.44 -15.22 -2.98
CA LEU A 264 -12.18 -16.26 -2.27
C LEU A 264 -11.42 -16.70 -1.01
N ASN A 265 -12.13 -17.08 0.05
CA ASN A 265 -11.57 -17.91 1.12
C ASN A 265 -12.64 -18.80 1.78
N TRP A 266 -12.17 -19.82 2.50
CA TRP A 266 -13.00 -20.63 3.39
C TRP A 266 -13.10 -19.97 4.77
N GLY A 267 -11.95 -19.65 5.37
CA GLY A 267 -11.86 -18.96 6.65
C GLY A 267 -11.52 -19.87 7.82
N VAL A 268 -11.51 -19.29 9.02
CA VAL A 268 -11.08 -19.92 10.29
C VAL A 268 -12.10 -20.93 10.84
N HIS A 269 -12.45 -21.93 10.02
CA HIS A 269 -13.61 -22.79 10.23
C HIS A 269 -13.27 -24.25 9.94
N TYR A 270 -12.77 -24.94 10.97
CA TYR A 270 -12.53 -26.39 10.91
C TYR A 270 -13.80 -27.16 10.56
N LEU A 271 -13.66 -28.14 9.67
CA LEU A 271 -14.58 -29.25 9.47
C LEU A 271 -13.81 -30.57 9.63
N PRO A 272 -14.48 -31.72 9.88
CA PRO A 272 -13.87 -33.02 9.63
C PRO A 272 -13.29 -33.08 8.21
N TRP A 273 -12.10 -33.65 8.05
CA TRP A 273 -11.34 -33.59 6.79
C TRP A 273 -12.12 -34.07 5.54
N LEU A 274 -12.99 -35.08 5.68
CA LEU A 274 -13.86 -35.53 4.58
C LEU A 274 -14.94 -34.50 4.22
N ASP A 275 -15.56 -33.88 5.22
CA ASP A 275 -16.60 -32.86 5.02
C ASP A 275 -15.99 -31.58 4.40
N MET A 276 -14.74 -31.27 4.76
CA MET A 276 -13.95 -30.20 4.16
C MET A 276 -13.65 -30.45 2.67
N ASP A 277 -13.29 -31.68 2.29
CA ASP A 277 -13.08 -32.06 0.89
C ASP A 277 -14.38 -32.01 0.09
N VAL A 278 -15.48 -32.53 0.65
CA VAL A 278 -16.81 -32.48 0.03
C VAL A 278 -17.31 -31.04 -0.15
N ALA A 279 -17.17 -30.18 0.87
CA ALA A 279 -17.59 -28.78 0.79
C ALA A 279 -16.73 -27.96 -0.18
N THR A 280 -15.42 -28.25 -0.26
CA THR A 280 -14.53 -27.64 -1.26
C THR A 280 -14.95 -28.02 -2.68
N GLN A 281 -15.28 -29.30 -2.91
CA GLN A 281 -15.76 -29.78 -4.21
C GLN A 281 -17.13 -29.19 -4.58
N ASP A 282 -18.08 -29.09 -3.64
CA ASP A 282 -19.37 -28.43 -3.90
C ASP A 282 -19.19 -26.94 -4.23
N PHE A 283 -18.28 -26.24 -3.55
CA PHE A 283 -18.00 -24.83 -3.83
C PHE A 283 -17.39 -24.61 -5.22
N ILE A 284 -16.36 -25.40 -5.58
CA ILE A 284 -15.76 -25.40 -6.92
C ILE A 284 -16.82 -25.74 -7.98
N LYS A 285 -17.71 -26.69 -7.68
CA LYS A 285 -18.79 -27.07 -8.59
C LYS A 285 -19.81 -25.96 -8.79
N VAL A 286 -20.31 -25.31 -7.73
CA VAL A 286 -21.27 -24.20 -7.84
C VAL A 286 -20.67 -23.04 -8.63
N LEU A 287 -19.39 -22.75 -8.41
CA LEU A 287 -18.63 -21.80 -9.21
C LEU A 287 -18.57 -22.21 -10.69
N GLN A 288 -18.19 -23.46 -11.01
CA GLN A 288 -18.17 -23.99 -12.38
C GLN A 288 -19.54 -23.96 -13.08
N GLU A 289 -20.62 -24.32 -12.37
CA GLU A 289 -21.98 -24.37 -12.93
C GLU A 289 -22.59 -22.97 -13.12
N SER A 290 -22.18 -21.97 -12.34
CA SER A 290 -22.74 -20.61 -12.39
C SER A 290 -21.99 -19.64 -13.29
N TRP A 291 -20.74 -19.92 -13.66
CA TRP A 291 -19.86 -18.91 -14.30
C TRP A 291 -20.13 -18.58 -15.78
N GLY A 292 -20.99 -19.35 -16.46
CA GLY A 292 -21.40 -19.09 -17.84
C GLY A 292 -20.24 -18.97 -18.85
N ASP A 293 -20.41 -18.12 -19.86
CA ASP A 293 -19.38 -17.84 -20.88
C ASP A 293 -18.38 -16.74 -20.44
N LYS A 294 -18.71 -15.91 -19.44
CA LYS A 294 -17.87 -14.79 -18.99
C LYS A 294 -16.83 -15.27 -17.98
N LYS A 295 -15.66 -15.67 -18.49
CA LYS A 295 -14.51 -16.00 -17.66
C LYS A 295 -14.00 -14.78 -16.88
N THR A 296 -14.03 -14.87 -15.55
CA THR A 296 -13.19 -14.08 -14.64
C THR A 296 -11.72 -14.18 -15.08
N GLU A 297 -10.99 -13.07 -15.09
CA GLU A 297 -9.61 -13.00 -15.61
C GLU A 297 -8.61 -13.73 -14.72
N ARG A 298 -8.82 -13.64 -13.40
CA ARG A 298 -8.05 -14.37 -12.39
C ARG A 298 -8.87 -14.59 -11.11
N ILE A 299 -8.83 -15.82 -10.60
CA ILE A 299 -9.42 -16.20 -9.31
C ILE A 299 -8.30 -16.24 -8.28
N PHE A 300 -8.49 -15.57 -7.15
CA PHE A 300 -7.52 -15.55 -6.06
C PHE A 300 -8.06 -16.33 -4.86
N TRP A 301 -7.43 -17.44 -4.48
CA TRP A 301 -7.64 -17.99 -3.15
C TRP A 301 -6.78 -17.21 -2.15
N ARG A 302 -7.40 -16.41 -1.29
CA ARG A 302 -6.76 -15.71 -0.18
C ARG A 302 -6.65 -16.70 0.97
N SER A 303 -5.43 -17.10 1.31
CA SER A 303 -5.20 -18.19 2.26
C SER A 303 -5.79 -17.91 3.65
N THR A 304 -6.04 -19.00 4.37
CA THR A 304 -6.69 -18.92 5.67
C THR A 304 -5.69 -18.48 6.74
N ILE A 305 -6.06 -17.44 7.50
CA ILE A 305 -5.40 -17.05 8.75
C ILE A 305 -6.23 -17.51 9.95
N VAL A 306 -5.60 -17.54 11.13
CA VAL A 306 -6.14 -18.16 12.34
C VAL A 306 -5.92 -17.26 13.57
N ALA A 307 -6.56 -17.59 14.70
CA ALA A 307 -6.51 -16.77 15.91
C ALA A 307 -5.23 -17.03 16.73
N HIS A 308 -4.67 -15.97 17.33
CA HIS A 308 -3.54 -16.07 18.26
C HIS A 308 -4.04 -16.20 19.71
N GLU A 309 -3.37 -16.99 20.56
CA GLU A 309 -3.53 -16.86 22.01
C GLU A 309 -2.88 -15.56 22.53
N GLN A 310 -3.51 -14.88 23.51
CA GLN A 310 -2.90 -13.80 24.29
C GLN A 310 -2.38 -12.59 23.47
N CYS A 311 -3.10 -12.17 22.43
CA CYS A 311 -2.67 -11.06 21.55
C CYS A 311 -2.50 -9.72 22.28
N GLN A 312 -3.24 -9.46 23.36
CA GLN A 312 -3.14 -8.28 24.23
C GLN A 312 -1.74 -8.04 24.82
N ASN A 313 -0.89 -9.07 24.86
CA ASN A 313 0.47 -8.99 25.38
C ASN A 313 1.51 -8.65 24.29
N ALA A 314 1.12 -8.63 23.00
CA ALA A 314 2.04 -8.39 21.89
C ALA A 314 2.19 -6.89 21.58
N THR A 315 3.44 -6.44 21.43
CA THR A 315 3.80 -5.04 21.15
C THR A 315 4.66 -4.87 19.89
N SER A 316 4.98 -5.98 19.22
CA SER A 316 5.71 -6.04 17.96
C SER A 316 5.44 -7.36 17.24
N PRO A 317 5.70 -7.46 15.93
CA PRO A 317 5.59 -8.72 15.19
C PRO A 317 6.42 -9.85 15.80
N GLU A 318 5.92 -11.09 15.71
CA GLU A 318 6.65 -12.27 16.14
C GLU A 318 7.90 -12.52 15.28
N LYS A 319 8.95 -13.07 15.91
CA LYS A 319 10.21 -13.44 15.26
C LYS A 319 10.51 -14.93 15.47
N PRO A 320 9.76 -15.84 14.84
CA PRO A 320 9.87 -17.26 15.09
C PRO A 320 11.17 -17.86 14.54
N SER A 321 11.60 -18.95 15.16
CA SER A 321 12.77 -19.74 14.79
C SER A 321 12.63 -20.32 13.37
N GLY A 322 13.21 -19.63 12.38
CA GLY A 322 13.13 -20.01 10.97
C GLY A 322 12.12 -19.23 10.13
N GLY A 323 11.45 -18.20 10.70
CA GLY A 323 10.63 -17.26 9.91
C GLY A 323 9.20 -17.69 9.59
N HIS A 324 8.71 -18.81 10.15
CA HIS A 324 7.33 -19.28 10.02
C HIS A 324 6.62 -19.31 11.38
N PHE A 325 5.35 -18.90 11.42
CA PHE A 325 4.53 -18.97 12.63
C PHE A 325 4.45 -20.41 13.18
N ASP A 326 4.53 -20.56 14.50
CA ASP A 326 4.40 -21.86 15.17
C ASP A 326 2.93 -22.24 15.31
N THR A 327 2.46 -23.14 14.45
CA THR A 327 1.06 -23.58 14.37
C THR A 327 0.57 -24.32 15.63
N ASN A 328 1.47 -24.66 16.55
CA ASN A 328 1.14 -25.26 17.85
C ASN A 328 0.67 -24.23 18.89
N GLN A 329 0.80 -22.92 18.64
CA GLN A 329 0.50 -21.83 19.59
C GLN A 329 -0.98 -21.67 19.99
N ASN A 330 -1.92 -22.48 19.46
CA ASN A 330 -3.34 -22.37 19.81
C ASN A 330 -4.14 -23.68 19.49
N PRO A 331 -4.03 -24.75 20.30
CA PRO A 331 -4.67 -26.03 20.00
C PRO A 331 -6.21 -26.00 20.08
N ASP A 332 -6.78 -25.22 20.99
CA ASP A 332 -8.20 -25.28 21.36
C ASP A 332 -9.17 -24.88 20.22
N TYR A 333 -8.69 -24.20 19.19
CA TYR A 333 -9.47 -23.77 18.02
C TYR A 333 -9.17 -24.59 16.75
N ASN A 334 -8.46 -25.72 16.84
CA ASN A 334 -8.03 -26.54 15.70
C ASN A 334 -7.13 -25.76 14.69
N THR A 335 -6.40 -24.76 15.19
CA THR A 335 -5.56 -23.81 14.44
C THR A 335 -4.64 -24.49 13.41
N ASN A 336 -3.93 -25.52 13.82
CA ASN A 336 -3.05 -26.31 12.93
C ASN A 336 -3.86 -27.03 11.84
N GLU A 337 -4.97 -27.68 12.20
CA GLU A 337 -5.81 -28.42 11.25
C GLU A 337 -6.41 -27.49 10.18
N ILE A 338 -6.83 -26.28 10.55
CA ILE A 338 -7.36 -25.28 9.61
C ILE A 338 -6.32 -24.91 8.55
N LEU A 339 -5.06 -24.68 8.97
CA LEU A 339 -3.95 -24.36 8.06
C LEU A 339 -3.57 -25.57 7.18
N LEU A 340 -3.59 -26.78 7.76
CA LEU A 340 -3.40 -28.02 6.99
C LEU A 340 -4.53 -28.24 5.97
N GLN A 341 -5.77 -27.89 6.28
CA GLN A 341 -6.90 -28.03 5.36
C GLN A 341 -6.80 -27.03 4.19
N ASP A 342 -6.34 -25.80 4.41
CA ASP A 342 -6.11 -24.81 3.34
C ASP A 342 -5.04 -25.29 2.34
N GLU A 343 -3.92 -25.86 2.83
CA GLU A 343 -2.79 -26.32 1.99
C GLU A 343 -2.96 -27.74 1.40
N TYR A 344 -3.57 -28.69 2.12
CA TYR A 344 -3.67 -30.10 1.70
C TYR A 344 -5.04 -30.53 1.17
N ILE A 345 -6.11 -29.74 1.37
CA ILE A 345 -7.42 -29.97 0.73
C ILE A 345 -7.71 -28.86 -0.27
N VAL A 346 -7.80 -27.61 0.19
CA VAL A 346 -8.37 -26.55 -0.66
C VAL A 346 -7.44 -26.21 -1.82
N ARG A 347 -6.15 -26.03 -1.55
CA ARG A 347 -5.14 -25.73 -2.57
C ARG A 347 -5.05 -26.76 -3.70
N PRO A 348 -4.86 -28.07 -3.46
CA PRO A 348 -4.86 -29.04 -4.55
C PRO A 348 -6.19 -29.06 -5.29
N ARG A 349 -7.34 -29.06 -4.60
CA ARG A 349 -8.66 -29.08 -5.28
C ARG A 349 -8.89 -27.90 -6.21
N PHE A 350 -8.50 -26.69 -5.80
CA PHE A 350 -8.62 -25.52 -6.67
C PHE A 350 -7.66 -25.58 -7.87
N LEU A 351 -6.43 -26.02 -7.68
CA LEU A 351 -5.42 -26.13 -8.75
C LEU A 351 -5.65 -27.32 -9.70
N GLU A 352 -6.32 -28.38 -9.25
CA GLU A 352 -6.78 -29.53 -10.04
C GLU A 352 -8.10 -29.28 -10.80
N SER A 353 -8.81 -28.20 -10.47
CA SER A 353 -10.11 -27.88 -11.05
C SER A 353 -10.01 -27.35 -12.49
N THR A 354 -11.14 -27.32 -13.21
CA THR A 354 -11.23 -26.68 -14.54
C THR A 354 -11.41 -25.16 -14.49
N LEU A 355 -11.30 -24.54 -13.31
CA LEU A 355 -11.41 -23.10 -13.14
C LEU A 355 -10.26 -22.38 -13.84
N SER A 356 -10.56 -21.22 -14.44
CA SER A 356 -9.58 -20.47 -15.23
C SER A 356 -8.73 -19.55 -14.35
N ASN A 357 -7.40 -19.59 -14.54
CA ASN A 357 -6.40 -18.73 -13.88
C ASN A 357 -6.58 -18.60 -12.35
N VAL A 358 -6.42 -19.72 -11.62
CA VAL A 358 -6.44 -19.72 -10.16
C VAL A 358 -5.06 -19.43 -9.59
N THR A 359 -4.97 -18.42 -8.73
CA THR A 359 -3.75 -17.97 -8.02
C THR A 359 -3.95 -18.10 -6.51
N PHE A 360 -2.93 -18.59 -5.79
CA PHE A 360 -2.93 -18.61 -4.32
C PHE A 360 -2.26 -17.36 -3.77
N LEU A 361 -3.08 -16.48 -3.19
CA LEU A 361 -2.69 -15.26 -2.48
C LEU A 361 -2.37 -15.63 -1.02
N ARG A 362 -1.13 -16.10 -0.81
CA ARG A 362 -0.63 -16.61 0.48
C ARG A 362 -0.34 -15.46 1.45
N VAL A 363 -1.35 -15.04 2.19
CA VAL A 363 -1.24 -13.93 3.18
C VAL A 363 -0.79 -14.40 4.57
N GLU A 364 -0.87 -15.70 4.85
CA GLU A 364 -0.65 -16.20 6.20
C GLU A 364 0.81 -16.14 6.70
N PRO A 365 1.90 -16.26 5.90
CA PRO A 365 3.26 -16.31 6.45
C PRO A 365 3.72 -14.95 6.98
N SER A 366 3.21 -13.86 6.41
CA SER A 366 3.41 -12.51 6.94
C SER A 366 2.39 -12.19 8.04
N THR A 367 1.10 -12.48 7.82
CA THR A 367 0.05 -12.01 8.74
C THR A 367 0.02 -12.78 10.05
N MET A 368 0.36 -14.07 10.07
CA MET A 368 0.51 -14.83 11.31
C MET A 368 1.74 -14.44 12.16
N LEU A 369 2.50 -13.43 11.73
CA LEU A 369 3.49 -12.78 12.59
C LEU A 369 2.93 -11.50 13.25
N ARG A 370 1.69 -11.11 12.96
CA ARG A 370 1.13 -9.78 13.31
C ARG A 370 0.18 -9.77 14.50
N LYS A 371 0.45 -10.62 15.49
CA LYS A 371 -0.22 -10.68 16.79
C LYS A 371 -0.38 -9.31 17.48
N ASP A 372 0.56 -8.39 17.24
CA ASP A 372 0.58 -7.00 17.71
C ASP A 372 -0.47 -6.07 17.06
N GLY A 373 -1.13 -6.51 15.99
CA GLY A 373 -2.15 -5.75 15.25
C GLY A 373 -3.59 -6.23 15.46
N HIS A 374 -3.86 -7.11 16.43
CA HIS A 374 -5.23 -7.52 16.77
C HIS A 374 -6.01 -6.43 17.49
N ARG A 375 -7.34 -6.45 17.35
CA ARG A 375 -8.19 -5.46 18.03
C ARG A 375 -8.33 -5.68 19.54
N VAL A 376 -8.05 -6.89 20.04
CA VAL A 376 -8.16 -7.34 21.43
C VAL A 376 -9.59 -7.34 21.99
N ILE A 377 -10.41 -6.33 21.69
CA ILE A 377 -11.77 -6.17 22.18
C ILE A 377 -12.74 -6.38 21.01
N GLY A 378 -13.51 -7.46 21.07
CA GLY A 378 -14.58 -7.76 20.12
C GLY A 378 -15.98 -7.44 20.66
N ARG A 379 -16.98 -8.03 20.01
CA ARG A 379 -18.41 -7.82 20.26
C ARG A 379 -18.77 -8.01 21.75
N LYS A 380 -19.46 -7.04 22.34
CA LYS A 380 -19.85 -7.01 23.78
C LYS A 380 -18.66 -7.09 24.76
N GLY A 381 -17.43 -6.80 24.32
CA GLY A 381 -16.25 -6.85 25.17
C GLY A 381 -15.67 -8.24 25.39
N THR A 382 -15.94 -9.20 24.50
CA THR A 382 -15.15 -10.45 24.46
C THR A 382 -13.72 -10.16 24.02
N GLU A 383 -12.78 -11.02 24.41
CA GLU A 383 -11.45 -11.03 23.78
C GLU A 383 -11.59 -11.38 22.29
N ASP A 384 -10.82 -10.69 21.44
CA ASP A 384 -10.74 -10.97 20.00
C ASP A 384 -9.31 -10.84 19.49
N CYS A 385 -8.67 -12.01 19.41
CA CYS A 385 -7.35 -12.23 18.83
C CYS A 385 -7.43 -12.95 17.48
N LEU A 386 -8.53 -12.71 16.74
CA LEU A 386 -8.77 -13.23 15.39
C LEU A 386 -8.83 -12.09 14.37
N HIS A 387 -9.60 -11.05 14.67
CA HIS A 387 -9.75 -9.88 13.82
C HIS A 387 -8.69 -8.83 14.13
N TYR A 388 -8.26 -8.12 13.09
CA TYR A 388 -7.21 -7.10 13.18
C TYR A 388 -7.79 -5.71 13.43
N CYS A 389 -6.94 -4.78 13.87
CA CYS A 389 -7.19 -3.35 13.71
C CYS A 389 -7.27 -2.99 12.23
N GLU A 390 -8.05 -1.97 11.92
CA GLU A 390 -8.25 -1.45 10.56
C GLU A 390 -8.22 0.09 10.64
N PRO A 391 -7.19 0.77 10.11
CA PRO A 391 -6.01 0.25 9.40
C PRO A 391 -5.14 -0.69 10.24
N GLY A 392 -4.38 -1.55 9.57
CA GLY A 392 -3.59 -2.60 10.22
C GLY A 392 -3.05 -3.67 9.26
N PRO A 393 -2.64 -4.85 9.79
CA PRO A 393 -1.97 -5.89 9.01
C PRO A 393 -2.68 -6.36 7.73
N VAL A 394 -4.01 -6.29 7.71
CA VAL A 394 -4.86 -6.66 6.56
C VAL A 394 -4.62 -5.76 5.33
N ASP A 395 -4.16 -4.53 5.53
CA ASP A 395 -3.83 -3.60 4.44
C ASP A 395 -2.73 -4.16 3.51
N SER A 396 -1.82 -4.97 4.05
CA SER A 396 -0.78 -5.65 3.27
C SER A 396 -1.33 -6.66 2.26
N TRP A 397 -2.58 -7.13 2.41
CA TRP A 397 -3.23 -8.02 1.47
C TRP A 397 -3.69 -7.25 0.23
N VAL A 398 -4.06 -5.98 0.39
CA VAL A 398 -4.35 -5.05 -0.73
C VAL A 398 -3.05 -4.69 -1.46
N GLU A 399 -1.94 -4.46 -0.75
CA GLU A 399 -0.61 -4.30 -1.37
C GLU A 399 -0.19 -5.54 -2.16
N LEU A 400 -0.39 -6.74 -1.60
CA LEU A 400 -0.03 -8.00 -2.24
C LEU A 400 -0.92 -8.30 -3.45
N PHE A 401 -2.23 -8.11 -3.36
CA PHE A 401 -3.14 -8.24 -4.50
C PHE A 401 -2.82 -7.23 -5.62
N TYR A 402 -2.50 -5.98 -5.26
CA TYR A 402 -1.98 -4.98 -6.22
C TYR A 402 -0.70 -5.48 -6.90
N HIS A 403 0.27 -6.01 -6.16
CA HIS A 403 1.48 -6.59 -6.74
C HIS A 403 1.15 -7.73 -7.72
N HIS A 404 0.19 -8.62 -7.38
CA HIS A 404 -0.27 -9.67 -8.28
C HIS A 404 -0.93 -9.14 -9.57
N VAL A 405 -1.79 -8.12 -9.52
CA VAL A 405 -2.47 -7.63 -10.75
C VAL A 405 -1.64 -6.61 -11.55
N ALA A 406 -0.69 -5.91 -10.92
CA ALA A 406 0.10 -4.84 -11.53
C ALA A 406 1.56 -5.19 -11.84
N ALA A 407 2.11 -6.28 -11.28
CA ALA A 407 3.46 -6.78 -11.60
C ALA A 407 3.47 -8.22 -12.16
N LEU A 408 2.56 -9.10 -11.72
CA LEU A 408 2.58 -10.52 -12.09
C LEU A 408 1.62 -10.81 -13.25
N ASN A 409 2.18 -10.88 -14.45
CA ASN A 409 1.45 -11.11 -15.69
C ASN A 409 1.21 -12.61 -15.97
N ILE A 410 0.73 -13.33 -14.93
CA ILE A 410 0.58 -14.80 -14.81
C ILE A 410 -0.85 -15.26 -15.15
#